data_AF-A0A8H3RVN6-F1
#
_entry.id   AF-A0A8H3RVN6-F1
#
_cell.length_a   1.000
_cell.length_b   1.000
_cell.length_c   1.000
_cell.angle_alpha   90.00
_cell.angle_beta   90.00
_cell.angle_gamma   90.00
#
_symmetry.space_group_name_H-M   'P 1'
#
loop_
_entity.id
_entity.type
_entity.pdbx_description
1 polymer ?
#
loop_
_entity_poly.entity_id
_entity_poly.type
_entity_poly.pdbx_seq_one_letter_code
_entity_poly.pdbx_strand_id
1 'polypeptide(L)'
;MANVDPADSDGSISSAILDFEDPVMSTLRQLSESPEAGDAVSDERTSIEKLTQYKPQDRKDETVKILKSFIDNLPFESRKVIMKFFNISDDHNISNLAHHLRTAVLIPMKAQGGKTPQVTPLPLSGNDQEWLKKTCFQRDNYQCVVTKIWDPVADSIFKIQGEMTIHTQLAHIIPFSMGHWDNERKAKEIAQCWGTLYLLFPSIKDIIKPTTVNTPANAMTMAMPIHQDFSSFQIAFRPTDTENTYRIKVYPRHQRFFDQYYEKP
;
A
#
# COMPACT_ATOMS: atom_id res chain seq x y z
N MET A 1 0.18 -27.79 16.14
CA MET A 1 0.59 -26.37 16.16
C MET A 1 -0.69 -25.56 16.26
N ALA A 2 -0.78 -24.68 17.25
CA ALA A 2 -2.05 -24.12 17.72
C ALA A 2 -2.76 -23.32 16.60
N ASN A 3 -4.03 -23.69 16.34
CA ASN A 3 -4.97 -22.85 15.62
C ASN A 3 -5.16 -21.58 16.45
N VAL A 4 -4.62 -20.46 16.00
CA VAL A 4 -4.99 -19.15 16.52
C VAL A 4 -6.29 -18.78 15.84
N ASP A 5 -7.37 -18.64 16.61
CA ASP A 5 -8.67 -18.24 16.07
C ASP A 5 -8.55 -16.88 15.37
N PRO A 6 -9.18 -16.68 14.19
CA PRO A 6 -9.14 -15.39 13.49
C PRO A 6 -9.63 -14.22 14.35
N ALA A 7 -10.58 -14.48 15.27
CA ALA A 7 -11.11 -13.49 16.20
C ALA A 7 -10.09 -13.08 17.29
N ASP A 8 -9.30 -14.02 17.81
CA ASP A 8 -8.20 -13.74 18.74
C ASP A 8 -7.06 -12.97 18.06
N SER A 9 -6.85 -13.23 16.76
CA SER A 9 -5.82 -12.55 15.97
C SER A 9 -6.15 -11.07 15.68
N ASP A 10 -7.42 -10.74 15.42
CA ASP A 10 -7.89 -9.36 15.21
C ASP A 10 -7.89 -8.60 16.56
N GLY A 11 -8.29 -9.27 17.66
CA GLY A 11 -8.21 -8.73 19.01
C GLY A 11 -6.78 -8.42 19.47
N SER A 12 -5.83 -9.31 19.17
CA SER A 12 -4.41 -9.15 19.52
C SER A 12 -3.71 -8.05 18.71
N ILE A 13 -4.05 -7.86 17.43
CA ILE A 13 -3.52 -6.70 16.68
C ILE A 13 -4.22 -5.42 17.11
N SER A 14 -5.53 -5.43 17.32
CA SER A 14 -6.25 -4.25 17.82
C SER A 14 -5.69 -3.80 19.17
N SER A 15 -5.40 -4.74 20.08
CA SER A 15 -4.72 -4.43 21.36
C SER A 15 -3.28 -3.98 21.14
N ALA A 16 -2.50 -4.63 20.27
CA ALA A 16 -1.11 -4.22 20.00
C ALA A 16 -1.00 -2.84 19.31
N ILE A 17 -2.00 -2.45 18.51
CA ILE A 17 -2.15 -1.09 17.95
C ILE A 17 -2.36 -0.08 19.09
N LEU A 18 -3.03 -0.47 20.17
CA LEU A 18 -3.32 0.39 21.32
C LEU A 18 -2.20 0.38 22.38
N ASP A 19 -1.45 -0.72 22.52
CA ASP A 19 -0.45 -0.95 23.58
C ASP A 19 0.94 -0.36 23.27
N PHE A 20 1.20 0.09 22.04
CA PHE A 20 2.46 0.72 21.64
C PHE A 20 2.20 1.97 20.78
N GLU A 21 1.91 3.10 21.44
CA GLU A 21 1.81 4.37 20.73
C GLU A 21 3.20 5.03 20.62
N ASP A 22 3.78 4.93 19.43
CA ASP A 22 4.85 5.83 18.99
C ASP A 22 4.41 7.29 19.23
N PRO A 23 5.22 8.15 19.90
CA PRO A 23 4.89 9.55 20.13
C PRO A 23 4.45 10.32 18.87
N VAL A 24 5.06 9.98 17.73
CA VAL A 24 4.67 10.55 16.42
C VAL A 24 3.24 10.14 16.08
N MET A 25 2.90 8.85 16.22
CA MET A 25 1.56 8.34 15.94
C MET A 25 0.51 8.91 16.88
N SER A 26 0.81 9.03 18.17
CA SER A 26 -0.10 9.61 19.15
C SER A 26 -0.43 11.08 18.79
N THR A 27 0.59 11.86 18.43
CA THR A 27 0.42 13.25 17.99
C THR A 27 -0.39 13.33 16.69
N LEU A 28 -0.09 12.49 15.70
CA LEU A 28 -0.84 12.47 14.43
C LEU A 28 -2.31 12.11 14.63
N ARG A 29 -2.62 11.16 15.51
CA ARG A 29 -4.00 10.78 15.84
C ARG A 29 -4.75 11.95 16.46
N GLN A 30 -4.17 12.61 17.46
CA GLN A 30 -4.76 13.81 18.09
C GLN A 30 -5.04 14.92 17.05
N LEU A 31 -4.11 15.15 16.12
CA LEU A 31 -4.28 16.14 15.06
C LEU A 31 -5.35 15.77 14.03
N SER A 32 -5.57 14.48 13.81
CA SER A 32 -6.62 13.97 12.92
C SER A 32 -8.03 14.10 13.51
N GLU A 33 -8.15 14.06 14.84
CA GLU A 33 -9.42 14.16 15.58
C GLU A 33 -9.78 15.61 15.95
N SER A 34 -8.84 16.55 15.78
CA SER A 34 -9.03 17.95 16.13
C SER A 34 -9.99 18.68 15.16
N PRO A 35 -10.99 19.43 15.67
CA PRO A 35 -11.90 20.23 14.84
C PRO A 35 -11.15 21.18 13.91
N GLU A 36 -11.69 21.47 12.73
CA GLU A 36 -11.13 22.46 11.81
C GLU A 36 -11.23 23.87 12.41
N ALA A 37 -10.18 24.30 13.10
CA ALA A 37 -10.00 25.65 13.60
C ALA A 37 -8.75 26.27 12.93
N GLY A 38 -8.87 26.60 11.65
CA GLY A 38 -7.77 27.21 10.89
C GLY A 38 -8.14 27.56 9.45
N ASP A 39 -7.43 28.53 8.88
CA ASP A 39 -7.44 28.80 7.44
C ASP A 39 -6.49 27.81 6.76
N ALA A 40 -7.05 26.80 6.07
CA ALA A 40 -6.31 25.72 5.44
C ALA A 40 -5.22 26.21 4.46
N VAL A 41 -5.41 27.37 3.82
CA VAL A 41 -4.44 27.95 2.88
C VAL A 41 -3.25 28.54 3.63
N SER A 42 -3.50 29.23 4.74
CA SER A 42 -2.45 29.76 5.62
C SER A 42 -1.63 28.64 6.26
N ASP A 43 -2.30 27.55 6.65
CA ASP A 43 -1.66 26.40 7.28
C ASP A 43 -0.72 25.66 6.30
N GLU A 44 -1.13 25.47 5.05
CA GLU A 44 -0.31 24.85 4.00
C GLU A 44 0.95 25.68 3.72
N ARG A 45 0.81 27.00 3.57
CA ARG A 45 1.95 27.88 3.33
C ARG A 45 2.96 27.82 4.48
N THR A 46 2.47 27.91 5.72
CA THR A 46 3.31 27.85 6.94
C THR A 46 4.06 26.53 7.02
N SER A 47 3.40 25.41 6.70
CA SER A 47 4.02 24.07 6.68
C SER A 47 5.12 23.94 5.64
N ILE A 48 4.89 24.46 4.43
CA ILE A 48 5.89 24.44 3.36
C ILE A 48 7.10 25.32 3.72
N GLU A 49 6.86 26.48 4.32
CA GLU A 49 7.92 27.37 4.81
C GLU A 49 8.75 26.69 5.90
N LYS A 50 8.11 26.01 6.87
CA LYS A 50 8.83 25.21 7.88
C LYS A 50 9.69 24.11 7.26
N LEU A 51 9.16 23.35 6.31
CA LEU A 51 9.93 22.29 5.64
C LEU A 51 11.12 22.86 4.85
N THR A 52 11.00 24.09 4.34
CA THR A 52 12.08 24.80 3.65
C THR A 52 13.17 25.27 4.61
N GLN A 53 12.81 25.60 5.85
CA GLN A 53 13.73 26.08 6.89
C GLN A 53 14.41 24.96 7.69
N TYR A 54 13.93 23.71 7.53
CA TYR A 54 14.46 22.52 8.17
C TYR A 54 15.98 22.41 8.00
N LYS A 55 16.71 22.16 9.08
CA LYS A 55 18.16 21.96 9.06
C LYS A 55 18.50 20.46 9.03
N PRO A 56 19.06 19.95 7.91
CA PRO A 56 19.49 18.56 7.83
C PRO A 56 20.50 18.21 8.93
N GLN A 57 20.29 17.05 9.57
CA GLN A 57 21.18 16.57 10.63
C GLN A 57 22.55 16.16 10.08
N ASP A 58 22.57 15.58 8.87
CA ASP A 58 23.78 15.21 8.16
C ASP A 58 23.58 15.21 6.63
N ARG A 59 24.61 14.79 5.87
CA ARG A 59 24.57 14.75 4.38
C ARG A 59 23.67 13.65 3.79
N LYS A 60 23.25 12.68 4.60
CA LYS A 60 22.40 11.55 4.22
C LYS A 60 20.95 11.74 4.70
N ASP A 61 20.67 12.82 5.40
CA ASP A 61 19.34 13.16 5.86
C ASP A 61 18.38 13.38 4.67
N GLU A 62 17.45 12.44 4.50
CA GLU A 62 16.42 12.47 3.46
C GLU A 62 15.07 13.01 3.99
N THR A 63 15.01 13.60 5.18
CA THR A 63 13.78 14.04 5.86
C THR A 63 12.89 14.88 4.93
N VAL A 64 13.43 15.96 4.37
CA VAL A 64 12.68 16.85 3.47
C VAL A 64 12.15 16.10 2.25
N LYS A 65 12.97 15.23 1.65
CA LYS A 65 12.61 14.45 0.46
C LYS A 65 11.49 13.45 0.75
N ILE A 66 11.56 12.76 1.89
CA ILE A 66 10.55 11.80 2.33
C ILE A 66 9.23 12.54 2.56
N LEU A 67 9.24 13.57 3.41
CA LEU A 67 8.03 14.31 3.80
C LEU A 67 7.36 14.98 2.61
N LYS A 68 8.14 15.61 1.72
CA LYS A 68 7.61 16.17 0.48
C LYS A 68 6.94 15.12 -0.40
N SER A 69 7.53 13.92 -0.50
CA SER A 69 6.93 12.81 -1.26
C SER A 69 5.58 12.39 -0.69
N PHE A 70 5.41 12.39 0.64
CA PHE A 70 4.12 12.15 1.28
C PHE A 70 3.13 13.28 1.00
N ILE A 71 3.51 14.54 1.20
CA ILE A 71 2.65 15.70 0.90
C ILE A 71 2.14 15.64 -0.54
N ASP A 72 3.04 15.41 -1.50
CA ASP A 72 2.72 15.44 -2.93
C ASP A 72 1.77 14.30 -3.36
N ASN A 73 1.72 13.17 -2.63
CA ASN A 73 1.00 11.97 -3.05
C ASN A 73 -0.12 11.52 -2.09
N LEU A 74 -0.20 12.06 -0.87
CA LEU A 74 -1.27 11.72 0.08
C LEU A 74 -2.61 12.35 -0.33
N PRO A 75 -3.74 11.72 0.06
CA PRO A 75 -5.06 12.35 0.02
C PRO A 75 -5.08 13.68 0.78
N PHE A 76 -5.97 14.58 0.37
CA PHE A 76 -6.07 15.93 0.93
C PHE A 76 -6.21 15.94 2.46
N GLU A 77 -7.09 15.12 3.02
CA GLU A 77 -7.31 15.08 4.48
C GLU A 77 -6.07 14.62 5.24
N SER A 78 -5.40 13.58 4.77
CA SER A 78 -4.17 13.08 5.41
C SER A 78 -2.99 14.03 5.22
N ARG A 79 -2.94 14.77 4.11
CA ARG A 79 -1.98 15.85 3.89
C ARG A 79 -2.14 16.95 4.95
N LYS A 80 -3.36 17.36 5.27
CA LYS A 80 -3.62 18.36 6.32
C LYS A 80 -3.06 17.92 7.68
N VAL A 81 -3.26 16.65 8.05
CA VAL A 81 -2.76 16.13 9.34
C VAL A 81 -1.24 16.22 9.42
N ILE A 82 -0.53 15.84 8.36
CA ILE A 82 0.93 15.96 8.27
C ILE A 82 1.40 17.42 8.31
N MET A 83 0.68 18.33 7.63
CA MET A 83 0.96 19.77 7.67
C MET A 83 0.78 20.36 9.08
N LYS A 84 -0.35 20.05 9.75
CA LYS A 84 -0.57 20.43 11.14
C LYS A 84 0.56 19.95 12.05
N PHE A 85 1.06 18.72 11.84
CA PHE A 85 2.19 18.19 12.59
C PHE A 85 3.44 19.05 12.42
N PHE A 86 3.77 19.48 11.19
CA PHE A 86 4.90 20.38 10.98
C PHE A 86 4.72 21.71 11.72
N ASN A 87 3.53 22.30 11.66
CA ASN A 87 3.26 23.62 12.25
C ASN A 87 3.49 23.65 13.77
N ILE A 88 3.33 22.53 14.47
CA ILE A 88 3.58 22.44 15.92
C ILE A 88 4.94 21.84 16.30
N SER A 89 5.69 21.32 15.33
CA SER A 89 6.93 20.56 15.57
C SER A 89 8.20 21.39 15.39
N ASP A 90 9.29 20.93 16.02
CA ASP A 90 10.67 21.33 15.77
C ASP A 90 11.37 20.38 14.78
N ASP A 91 12.61 20.70 14.40
CA ASP A 91 13.39 19.89 13.44
C ASP A 91 13.61 18.44 13.94
N HIS A 92 13.71 18.22 15.26
CA HIS A 92 13.85 16.88 15.81
C HIS A 92 12.59 16.03 15.55
N ASN A 93 11.41 16.57 15.87
CA ASN A 93 10.14 15.87 15.65
C ASN A 93 9.79 15.72 14.16
N ILE A 94 10.16 16.69 13.32
CA ILE A 94 10.03 16.59 11.85
C ILE A 94 10.87 15.42 11.32
N SER A 95 12.11 15.26 11.80
CA SER A 95 12.96 14.12 11.44
C SER A 95 12.38 12.79 11.93
N ASN A 96 11.89 12.74 13.16
CA ASN A 96 11.24 11.55 13.72
C ASN A 96 10.02 11.13 12.90
N LEU A 97 9.20 12.08 12.43
CA LEU A 97 8.09 11.79 11.54
C LEU A 97 8.57 11.18 10.21
N ALA A 98 9.61 11.73 9.58
CA ALA A 98 10.16 11.16 8.35
C ALA A 98 10.72 9.74 8.58
N HIS A 99 11.38 9.51 9.71
CA HIS A 99 11.86 8.21 10.11
C HIS A 99 10.70 7.21 10.25
N HIS A 100 9.67 7.57 11.01
CA HIS A 100 8.47 6.75 11.23
C HIS A 100 7.78 6.39 9.91
N LEU A 101 7.50 7.37 9.05
CA LEU A 101 6.85 7.13 7.76
C LEU A 101 7.70 6.21 6.84
N ARG A 102 9.03 6.33 6.92
CA ARG A 102 9.94 5.46 6.17
C ARG A 102 9.92 4.03 6.70
N THR A 103 9.97 3.83 8.02
CA THR A 103 10.05 2.51 8.64
C THR A 103 8.70 1.80 8.71
N ALA A 104 7.59 2.52 8.85
CA ALA A 104 6.25 1.97 8.95
C ALA A 104 5.55 1.79 7.59
N VAL A 105 5.95 2.53 6.54
CA VAL A 105 5.29 2.44 5.23
C VAL A 105 6.25 2.09 4.10
N LEU A 106 7.26 2.93 3.86
CA LEU A 106 8.09 2.80 2.65
C LEU A 106 8.92 1.51 2.63
N ILE A 107 9.61 1.20 3.73
CA ILE A 107 10.43 -0.01 3.83
C ILE A 107 9.56 -1.27 3.78
N PRO A 108 8.50 -1.42 4.59
CA PRO A 108 7.67 -2.62 4.57
C PRO A 108 7.01 -2.86 3.20
N MET A 109 6.47 -1.81 2.56
CA MET A 109 5.89 -1.93 1.22
C MET A 109 6.93 -2.35 0.18
N LYS A 110 8.14 -1.79 0.25
CA LYS A 110 9.21 -2.09 -0.73
C LYS A 110 9.90 -3.42 -0.50
N ALA A 111 10.21 -3.74 0.75
CA ALA A 111 10.92 -4.96 1.10
C ALA A 111 10.06 -6.21 0.87
N GLN A 112 8.74 -6.08 0.92
CA GLN A 112 7.80 -7.19 0.78
C GLN A 112 7.06 -7.20 -0.55
N GLY A 113 7.10 -6.12 -1.32
CA GLY A 113 6.62 -6.08 -2.70
C GLY A 113 7.30 -7.15 -3.55
N GLY A 114 6.51 -7.98 -4.24
CA GLY A 114 7.02 -9.03 -5.13
C GLY A 114 7.61 -10.25 -4.44
N LYS A 115 7.57 -10.29 -3.09
CA LYS A 115 7.92 -11.47 -2.29
C LYS A 115 6.71 -12.33 -1.94
N THR A 116 5.54 -12.02 -2.49
CA THR A 116 4.40 -12.94 -2.44
C THR A 116 4.88 -14.27 -3.00
N PRO A 117 4.83 -15.37 -2.23
CA PRO A 117 5.20 -16.68 -2.76
C PRO A 117 4.43 -16.90 -4.05
N GLN A 118 5.12 -17.19 -5.17
CA GLN A 118 4.46 -17.83 -6.29
C GLN A 118 3.74 -19.03 -5.72
N VAL A 119 2.41 -19.10 -5.87
CA VAL A 119 1.51 -20.19 -5.42
C VAL A 119 2.29 -21.43 -5.01
N THR A 120 2.80 -21.38 -3.78
CA THR A 120 3.54 -22.44 -3.11
C THR A 120 2.84 -22.49 -1.78
N PRO A 121 2.29 -23.66 -1.40
CA PRO A 121 1.31 -23.76 -0.34
C PRO A 121 1.99 -23.48 1.00
N LEU A 122 1.99 -22.22 1.42
CA LEU A 122 1.96 -21.89 2.84
C LEU A 122 0.61 -22.35 3.41
N PRO A 123 0.50 -22.59 4.73
CA PRO A 123 -0.57 -23.38 5.35
C PRO A 123 -1.89 -22.60 5.45
N LEU A 124 -2.38 -22.11 4.32
CA LEU A 124 -3.77 -21.83 4.08
C LEU A 124 -4.35 -23.08 3.41
N SER A 125 -5.61 -23.37 3.68
CA SER A 125 -6.27 -24.49 2.99
C SER A 125 -6.20 -24.21 1.48
N GLY A 126 -5.81 -25.20 0.67
CA GLY A 126 -5.67 -25.01 -0.79
C GLY A 126 -6.92 -24.38 -1.43
N ASN A 127 -8.08 -24.61 -0.81
CA ASN A 127 -9.37 -24.06 -1.18
C ASN A 127 -9.42 -22.51 -1.13
N ASP A 128 -8.75 -21.85 -0.18
CA ASP A 128 -8.81 -20.39 -0.01
C ASP A 128 -8.03 -19.67 -1.11
N GLN A 129 -6.89 -20.22 -1.53
CA GLN A 129 -6.08 -19.68 -2.61
C GLN A 129 -6.77 -19.87 -3.96
N GLU A 130 -7.36 -21.03 -4.20
CA GLU A 130 -8.12 -21.31 -5.41
C GLU A 130 -9.36 -20.41 -5.52
N TRP A 131 -10.11 -20.24 -4.42
CA TRP A 131 -11.24 -19.32 -4.36
C TRP A 131 -10.84 -17.89 -4.69
N LEU A 132 -9.74 -17.39 -4.09
CA LEU A 132 -9.26 -16.04 -4.32
C LEU A 132 -8.88 -15.83 -5.79
N LYS A 133 -8.12 -16.78 -6.36
CA LYS A 133 -7.70 -16.74 -7.77
C LYS A 133 -8.89 -16.74 -8.71
N LYS A 134 -9.86 -17.63 -8.48
CA LYS A 134 -11.10 -17.70 -9.27
C LYS A 134 -11.89 -16.38 -9.20
N THR A 135 -12.03 -15.80 -8.01
CA THR A 135 -12.77 -14.55 -7.81
C THR A 135 -12.09 -13.36 -8.50
N CYS A 136 -10.77 -13.24 -8.38
CA CYS A 136 -10.01 -12.20 -9.06
C CYS A 136 -10.04 -12.37 -10.59
N PHE A 137 -9.94 -13.61 -11.09
CA PHE A 137 -10.08 -13.88 -12.52
C PHE A 137 -11.45 -13.46 -13.05
N GLN A 138 -12.55 -13.78 -12.36
CA GLN A 138 -13.87 -13.35 -12.78
C GLN A 138 -14.00 -11.82 -12.81
N ARG A 139 -13.49 -11.13 -11.77
CA ARG A 139 -13.48 -9.66 -11.69
C ARG A 139 -12.65 -9.03 -12.81
N ASP A 140 -11.47 -9.57 -13.08
CA ASP A 140 -10.51 -9.03 -14.04
C ASP A 140 -10.74 -9.57 -15.47
N ASN A 141 -11.89 -10.21 -15.71
CA ASN A 141 -12.27 -10.81 -16.99
C ASN A 141 -11.22 -11.81 -17.52
N TYR A 142 -10.56 -12.54 -16.64
CA TYR A 142 -9.52 -13.52 -16.94
C TYR A 142 -8.35 -12.94 -17.75
N GLN A 143 -8.12 -11.63 -17.63
CA GLN A 143 -7.09 -10.91 -18.35
C GLN A 143 -6.10 -10.28 -17.38
N CYS A 144 -4.87 -10.08 -17.84
CA CYS A 144 -3.95 -9.20 -17.14
C CYS A 144 -4.55 -7.78 -17.09
N VAL A 145 -4.66 -7.21 -15.88
CA VAL A 145 -5.31 -5.90 -15.67
C VAL A 145 -4.61 -4.76 -16.45
N VAL A 146 -3.32 -4.90 -16.74
CA VAL A 146 -2.50 -3.94 -17.50
C VAL A 146 -2.58 -4.19 -19.01
N THR A 147 -2.15 -5.34 -19.50
CA THR A 147 -1.98 -5.58 -20.95
C THR A 147 -3.27 -6.03 -21.64
N LYS A 148 -4.27 -6.44 -20.86
CA LYS A 148 -5.53 -7.06 -21.34
C LYS A 148 -5.34 -8.37 -22.11
N ILE A 149 -4.15 -8.96 -22.06
CA ILE A 149 -3.87 -10.29 -22.62
C ILE A 149 -4.56 -11.33 -21.72
N TRP A 150 -5.17 -12.34 -22.34
CA TRP A 150 -5.91 -13.39 -21.66
C TRP A 150 -5.00 -14.35 -20.91
N ASP A 151 -5.48 -14.85 -19.76
CA ASP A 151 -4.91 -16.04 -19.15
C ASP A 151 -5.36 -17.30 -19.94
N PRO A 152 -4.49 -18.30 -20.17
CA PRO A 152 -4.85 -19.52 -20.87
C PRO A 152 -6.08 -20.26 -20.31
N VAL A 153 -6.39 -20.10 -19.03
CA VAL A 153 -7.60 -20.72 -18.44
C VAL A 153 -8.90 -20.23 -19.10
N ALA A 154 -8.89 -19.01 -19.65
CA ALA A 154 -10.04 -18.40 -20.31
C ALA A 154 -10.48 -19.16 -21.57
N ASP A 155 -9.57 -19.88 -22.24
CA ASP A 155 -9.89 -20.61 -23.46
C ASP A 155 -10.94 -21.70 -23.25
N SER A 156 -10.85 -22.40 -22.11
CA SER A 156 -11.85 -23.42 -21.74
C SER A 156 -13.26 -22.84 -21.49
N ILE A 157 -13.36 -21.53 -21.22
CA ILE A 157 -14.60 -20.85 -20.82
C ILE A 157 -15.22 -20.10 -22.01
N PHE A 158 -14.41 -19.33 -22.72
CA PHE A 158 -14.88 -18.40 -23.75
C PHE A 158 -14.48 -18.80 -25.17
N LYS A 159 -13.63 -19.82 -25.35
CA LYS A 159 -13.11 -20.27 -26.66
C LYS A 159 -12.46 -19.11 -27.43
N ILE A 160 -11.43 -18.51 -26.85
CA ILE A 160 -10.76 -17.27 -27.32
C ILE A 160 -9.88 -17.51 -28.56
N GLN A 161 -10.37 -18.26 -29.54
CA GLN A 161 -9.58 -18.76 -30.68
C GLN A 161 -8.70 -17.68 -31.33
N GLY A 162 -7.40 -17.95 -31.39
CA GLY A 162 -6.42 -17.07 -32.03
C GLY A 162 -5.97 -15.87 -31.19
N GLU A 163 -6.53 -15.67 -30.00
CA GLU A 163 -6.10 -14.61 -29.07
C GLU A 163 -4.74 -14.95 -28.44
N MET A 164 -3.95 -13.91 -28.20
CA MET A 164 -2.71 -14.07 -27.43
C MET A 164 -3.04 -14.41 -25.98
N THR A 165 -2.28 -15.35 -25.40
CA THR A 165 -2.42 -15.75 -24.01
C THR A 165 -1.09 -15.62 -23.25
N ILE A 166 -1.17 -15.32 -21.97
CA ILE A 166 -0.05 -15.28 -21.05
C ILE A 166 -0.48 -15.74 -19.66
N HIS A 167 0.32 -16.58 -19.01
CA HIS A 167 0.02 -16.98 -17.64
C HIS A 167 0.03 -15.77 -16.70
N THR A 168 -1.01 -15.68 -15.89
CA THR A 168 -1.19 -14.63 -14.90
C THR A 168 -1.13 -15.18 -13.48
N GLN A 169 -0.87 -14.28 -12.53
CA GLN A 169 -0.84 -14.53 -11.11
C GLN A 169 -1.51 -13.38 -10.37
N LEU A 170 -1.80 -13.59 -9.09
CA LEU A 170 -2.32 -12.53 -8.24
C LEU A 170 -1.16 -11.69 -7.70
N ALA A 171 -1.22 -10.40 -7.99
CA ALA A 171 -0.38 -9.37 -7.39
C ALA A 171 -1.15 -8.74 -6.23
N HIS A 172 -0.63 -8.85 -5.00
CA HIS A 172 -1.21 -8.15 -3.85
C HIS A 172 -0.82 -6.66 -3.88
N ILE A 173 -1.75 -5.77 -3.52
CA ILE A 173 -1.54 -4.32 -3.43
C ILE A 173 -0.79 -3.99 -2.14
N ILE A 174 -1.34 -4.38 -0.99
CA ILE A 174 -0.65 -4.43 0.31
C ILE A 174 0.02 -5.81 0.41
N PRO A 175 1.35 -5.89 0.63
CA PRO A 175 2.05 -7.17 0.62
C PRO A 175 1.44 -8.20 1.58
N PHE A 176 1.31 -9.44 1.11
CA PHE A 176 0.73 -10.56 1.89
C PHE A 176 1.39 -10.73 3.27
N SER A 177 2.70 -10.50 3.38
CA SER A 177 3.43 -10.60 4.65
C SER A 177 2.94 -9.63 5.74
N MET A 178 2.22 -8.57 5.37
CA MET A 178 1.63 -7.61 6.32
C MET A 178 0.37 -8.15 6.99
N GLY A 179 -0.11 -9.34 6.64
CA GLY A 179 -1.17 -10.05 7.36
C GLY A 179 -0.68 -11.34 8.02
N HIS A 180 0.63 -11.52 8.16
CA HIS A 180 1.18 -12.73 8.74
C HIS A 180 2.32 -12.45 9.72
N TRP A 181 2.15 -12.88 10.97
CA TRP A 181 3.11 -12.76 12.05
C TRP A 181 3.24 -14.08 12.79
N ASP A 182 4.45 -14.37 13.23
CA ASP A 182 4.84 -15.59 13.94
C ASP A 182 5.40 -15.30 15.34
N ASN A 183 5.57 -14.02 15.68
CA ASN A 183 6.07 -13.56 16.96
C ASN A 183 5.55 -12.16 17.31
N GLU A 184 5.62 -11.80 18.59
CA GLU A 184 5.10 -10.53 19.12
C GLU A 184 5.80 -9.30 18.53
N ARG A 185 7.12 -9.36 18.28
CA ARG A 185 7.85 -8.24 17.68
C ARG A 185 7.33 -7.95 16.28
N LYS A 186 7.18 -8.98 15.45
CA LYS A 186 6.65 -8.85 14.09
C LYS A 186 5.19 -8.40 14.10
N ALA A 187 4.40 -8.86 15.08
CA ALA A 187 3.03 -8.38 15.28
C ALA A 187 3.00 -6.87 15.57
N LYS A 188 3.89 -6.36 16.43
CA LYS A 188 4.03 -4.92 16.73
C LYS A 188 4.46 -4.11 15.50
N GLU A 189 5.46 -4.58 14.76
CA GLU A 189 5.91 -3.93 13.52
C GLU A 189 4.77 -3.84 12.48
N ILE A 190 4.00 -4.92 12.30
CA ILE A 190 2.83 -4.95 11.42
C ILE A 190 1.72 -4.04 11.93
N ALA A 191 1.42 -4.06 13.22
CA ALA A 191 0.44 -3.18 13.85
C ALA A 191 0.78 -1.69 13.61
N GLN A 192 2.05 -1.31 13.77
CA GLN A 192 2.52 0.05 13.49
C GLN A 192 2.35 0.42 12.00
N CYS A 193 2.65 -0.51 11.08
CA CYS A 193 2.41 -0.31 9.65
C CYS A 193 0.93 -0.04 9.37
N TRP A 194 0.03 -0.89 9.86
CA TRP A 194 -1.42 -0.74 9.65
C TRP A 194 -1.99 0.51 10.29
N GLY A 195 -1.60 0.82 11.53
CA GLY A 195 -2.00 2.06 12.20
C GLY A 195 -1.61 3.30 11.39
N THR A 196 -0.39 3.30 10.85
CA THR A 196 0.10 4.39 9.99
C THR A 196 -0.66 4.42 8.67
N LEU A 197 -0.92 3.28 8.02
CA LEU A 197 -1.69 3.21 6.78
C LEU A 197 -3.11 3.74 6.94
N TYR A 198 -3.81 3.39 8.02
CA TYR A 198 -5.16 3.92 8.27
C TYR A 198 -5.17 5.41 8.58
N LEU A 199 -4.12 5.95 9.19
CA LEU A 199 -4.00 7.38 9.41
C LEU A 199 -3.78 8.14 8.09
N LEU A 200 -2.94 7.58 7.22
CA LEU A 200 -2.58 8.17 5.93
C LEU A 200 -3.64 7.93 4.84
N PHE A 201 -4.45 6.89 4.98
CA PHE A 201 -5.49 6.52 4.03
C PHE A 201 -6.75 6.02 4.77
N PRO A 202 -7.49 6.89 5.47
CA PRO A 202 -8.62 6.48 6.32
C PRO A 202 -9.66 5.62 5.59
N SER A 203 -9.87 5.88 4.30
CA SER A 203 -10.82 5.14 3.46
C SER A 203 -10.54 3.65 3.32
N ILE A 204 -9.32 3.17 3.60
CA ILE A 204 -9.00 1.74 3.48
C ILE A 204 -9.37 0.93 4.73
N LYS A 205 -9.65 1.59 5.86
CA LYS A 205 -9.88 0.95 7.17
C LYS A 205 -11.05 -0.04 7.15
N ASP A 206 -12.08 0.29 6.39
CA ASP A 206 -13.29 -0.55 6.27
C ASP A 206 -13.22 -1.50 5.05
N ILE A 207 -12.16 -1.42 4.24
CA ILE A 207 -11.98 -2.22 3.03
C ILE A 207 -11.07 -3.42 3.30
N ILE A 208 -9.96 -3.20 4.01
CA ILE A 208 -8.92 -4.20 4.20
C ILE A 208 -8.32 -4.12 5.60
N LYS A 209 -8.14 -5.29 6.22
CA LYS A 209 -7.57 -5.48 7.54
C LYS A 209 -6.32 -6.36 7.45
N PRO A 210 -5.45 -6.35 8.48
CA PRO A 210 -4.33 -7.30 8.58
C PRO A 210 -4.76 -8.75 8.36
N THR A 211 -5.90 -9.14 8.93
CA THR A 211 -6.46 -10.50 8.83
C THR A 211 -7.13 -10.79 7.48
N THR A 212 -7.42 -9.76 6.67
CA THR A 212 -8.10 -9.89 5.37
C THR A 212 -7.25 -9.46 4.19
N VAL A 213 -5.91 -9.47 4.35
CA VAL A 213 -4.96 -9.18 3.26
C VAL A 213 -5.12 -10.11 2.05
N ASN A 214 -5.67 -11.30 2.25
CA ASN A 214 -5.85 -12.29 1.20
C ASN A 214 -7.29 -12.28 0.63
N THR A 215 -7.75 -11.12 0.21
CA THR A 215 -9.09 -10.91 -0.37
C THR A 215 -8.99 -10.29 -1.76
N PRO A 216 -10.05 -10.41 -2.60
CA PRO A 216 -10.05 -9.78 -3.92
C PRO A 216 -9.83 -8.28 -3.89
N ALA A 217 -10.25 -7.60 -2.82
CA ALA A 217 -10.02 -6.17 -2.62
C ALA A 217 -8.53 -5.79 -2.58
N ASN A 218 -7.63 -6.73 -2.24
CA ASN A 218 -6.19 -6.51 -2.15
C ASN A 218 -5.39 -7.19 -3.27
N ALA A 219 -6.02 -7.83 -4.25
CA ALA A 219 -5.32 -8.64 -5.24
C ALA A 219 -5.77 -8.27 -6.66
N MET A 220 -4.83 -8.33 -7.62
CA MET A 220 -5.06 -8.04 -9.03
C MET A 220 -4.42 -9.10 -9.93
N THR A 221 -5.09 -9.45 -11.02
CA THR A 221 -4.59 -10.42 -12.01
C THR A 221 -3.53 -9.77 -12.90
N MET A 222 -2.27 -10.21 -12.77
CA MET A 222 -1.15 -9.65 -13.53
C MET A 222 -0.29 -10.75 -14.17
N ALA A 223 0.21 -10.49 -15.38
CA ALA A 223 1.28 -11.30 -15.94
C ALA A 223 2.57 -11.14 -15.10
N MET A 224 3.43 -12.17 -15.10
CA MET A 224 4.67 -12.19 -14.32
C MET A 224 5.54 -10.92 -14.45
N PRO A 225 5.89 -10.43 -15.65
CA PRO A 225 6.76 -9.24 -15.77
C PRO A 225 6.07 -7.97 -15.26
N ILE A 226 4.75 -7.84 -15.47
CA ILE A 226 3.96 -6.72 -14.94
C ILE A 226 3.93 -6.73 -13.41
N HIS A 227 3.76 -7.90 -12.81
CA HIS A 227 3.78 -8.03 -11.35
C HIS A 227 5.14 -7.61 -10.77
N GLN A 228 6.24 -7.93 -11.45
CA GLN A 228 7.59 -7.49 -11.05
C GLN A 228 7.73 -5.96 -11.12
N ASP A 229 7.25 -5.35 -12.20
CA ASP A 229 7.27 -3.89 -12.37
C ASP A 229 6.40 -3.18 -11.33
N PHE A 230 5.21 -3.73 -11.03
CA PHE A 230 4.33 -3.21 -9.98
C PHE A 230 4.99 -3.33 -8.60
N SER A 231 5.51 -4.51 -8.27
CA SER A 231 6.14 -4.81 -6.99
C SER A 231 7.41 -4.01 -6.72
N SER A 232 8.12 -3.61 -7.77
CA SER A 232 9.32 -2.78 -7.70
C SER A 232 9.03 -1.28 -7.86
N PHE A 233 7.75 -0.89 -7.81
CA PHE A 233 7.27 0.50 -7.90
C PHE A 233 7.69 1.21 -9.19
N GLN A 234 7.84 0.47 -10.29
CA GLN A 234 8.03 1.05 -11.63
C GLN A 234 6.70 1.49 -12.25
N ILE A 235 5.61 0.85 -11.85
CA ILE A 235 4.23 1.23 -12.19
C ILE A 235 3.34 1.30 -10.95
N ALA A 236 2.24 2.04 -11.05
CA ALA A 236 1.19 2.12 -10.05
C ALA A 236 -0.17 2.36 -10.74
N PHE A 237 -1.26 2.31 -9.96
CA PHE A 237 -2.61 2.49 -10.45
C PHE A 237 -3.26 3.71 -9.81
N ARG A 238 -3.88 4.58 -10.61
CA ARG A 238 -4.74 5.66 -10.15
C ARG A 238 -6.20 5.26 -10.34
N PRO A 239 -7.08 5.49 -9.36
CA PRO A 239 -8.50 5.22 -9.51
C PRO A 239 -9.12 6.08 -10.62
N THR A 240 -10.25 5.61 -11.11
CA THR A 240 -11.16 6.35 -12.00
C THR A 240 -12.55 6.40 -11.36
N ASP A 241 -13.50 7.05 -12.03
CA ASP A 241 -14.89 7.11 -11.57
C ASP A 241 -15.63 5.77 -11.75
N THR A 242 -15.00 4.80 -12.43
CA THR A 242 -15.54 3.46 -12.64
C THR A 242 -14.82 2.45 -11.76
N GLU A 243 -15.59 1.63 -11.04
CA GLU A 243 -15.06 0.57 -10.19
C GLU A 243 -14.18 -0.40 -11.00
N ASN A 244 -13.11 -0.90 -10.37
CA ASN A 244 -12.14 -1.82 -10.98
C ASN A 244 -11.50 -1.30 -12.29
N THR A 245 -11.53 0.01 -12.52
CA THR A 245 -10.94 0.67 -13.67
C THR A 245 -9.90 1.68 -13.20
N TYR A 246 -8.71 1.61 -13.81
CA TYR A 246 -7.54 2.33 -13.33
C TYR A 246 -6.78 2.98 -14.47
N ARG A 247 -6.20 4.15 -14.19
CA ARG A 247 -5.17 4.76 -15.04
C ARG A 247 -3.80 4.30 -14.56
N ILE A 248 -2.99 3.78 -15.48
CA ILE A 248 -1.64 3.32 -15.15
C ILE A 248 -0.74 4.55 -14.99
N LYS A 249 -0.02 4.62 -13.88
CA LYS A 249 1.04 5.59 -13.62
C LYS A 249 2.36 4.85 -13.81
N VAL A 250 3.16 5.29 -14.78
CA VAL A 250 4.50 4.77 -15.01
C VAL A 250 5.52 5.78 -14.46
N TYR A 251 6.55 5.31 -13.77
CA TYR A 251 7.58 6.18 -13.23
C TYR A 251 8.68 6.45 -14.29
N PRO A 252 9.33 7.63 -14.30
CA PRO A 252 10.09 8.11 -15.46
C PRO A 252 11.16 7.19 -16.02
N ARG A 253 11.81 6.37 -15.17
CA ARG A 253 12.85 5.43 -15.60
C ARG A 253 12.30 4.19 -16.33
N HIS A 254 11.01 3.93 -16.23
CA HIS A 254 10.34 2.77 -16.82
C HIS A 254 9.45 3.12 -18.02
N GLN A 255 9.20 4.41 -18.27
CA GLN A 255 8.25 4.87 -19.29
C GLN A 255 8.55 4.27 -20.68
N ARG A 256 9.78 4.41 -21.17
CA ARG A 256 10.16 3.89 -22.50
C ARG A 256 9.96 2.38 -22.64
N PHE A 257 10.24 1.63 -21.58
CA PHE A 257 10.04 0.19 -21.58
C PHE A 257 8.55 -0.14 -21.60
N PHE A 258 7.76 0.54 -20.76
CA PHE A 258 6.31 0.36 -20.71
C PHE A 258 5.65 0.62 -22.07
N ASP A 259 5.97 1.76 -22.70
CA ASP A 259 5.39 2.19 -23.98
C ASP A 259 5.73 1.21 -25.10
N GLN A 260 6.94 0.63 -25.07
CA GLN A 260 7.40 -0.29 -26.10
C GLN A 260 6.79 -1.70 -25.98
N TYR A 261 6.53 -2.16 -24.76
CA TYR A 261 6.22 -3.58 -24.51
C TYR A 261 4.82 -3.85 -23.96
N TYR A 262 4.17 -2.87 -23.34
CA TYR A 262 2.88 -3.07 -22.66
C TYR A 262 1.76 -2.18 -23.17
N GLU A 263 2.10 -0.96 -23.60
CA GLU A 263 1.15 -0.14 -24.33
C GLU A 263 0.97 -0.77 -25.72
N LYS A 264 -0.27 -1.02 -26.11
CA LYS A 264 -0.54 -1.43 -27.50
C LYS A 264 -0.16 -0.23 -28.38
N PRO A 265 0.56 -0.44 -29.50
CA PRO A 265 0.63 0.59 -30.52
C PRO A 265 -0.77 0.97 -31.02
#